data_AF-A0A0N0CWP1-F1
#
_entry.id   AF-A0A0N0CWP1-F1
#
_cell.length_a   1.000
_cell.length_b   1.000
_cell.length_c   1.000
_cell.angle_alpha   90.00
_cell.angle_beta   90.00
_cell.angle_gamma   90.00
#
_symmetry.space_group_name_H-M   'P 1'
#
loop_
_entity.id
_entity.type
_entity.pdbx_description
1 polymer ?
#
loop_
_entity_poly.entity_id
_entity_poly.type
_entity_poly.pdbx_seq_one_letter_code
_entity_poly.pdbx_strand_id
1 'polypeptide(L)'
;MRGEGFREGHHRRGRHRGMEGSPQRGAKTFRRGKALTFLEMLHVKRATIKQQLEQPEFQGIQQILVGELKAIDMVIQEFSQVFDIQENEIEEDPIHETNE
;
A
#
# COMPACT_ATOMS: atom_id res chain seq x y z
N MET A 1 19.68 -58.27 -25.90
CA MET A 1 19.08 -57.05 -25.34
C MET A 1 19.47 -56.98 -23.86
N ARG A 2 20.40 -56.10 -23.48
CA ARG A 2 20.91 -55.96 -22.10
C ARG A 2 19.91 -55.19 -21.25
N GLY A 3 19.41 -55.80 -20.19
CA GLY A 3 18.83 -55.09 -19.04
C GLY A 3 19.93 -54.81 -18.03
N GLU A 4 20.07 -53.56 -17.60
CA GLU A 4 20.95 -53.18 -16.50
C GLU A 4 20.14 -52.41 -15.45
N GLY A 5 20.25 -52.92 -14.21
CA GLY A 5 19.42 -52.54 -13.08
C GLY A 5 19.93 -51.35 -12.28
N PHE A 6 19.05 -50.96 -11.35
CA PHE A 6 19.20 -50.02 -10.26
C PHE A 6 20.57 -50.03 -9.57
N ARG A 7 21.11 -48.84 -9.29
CA ARG A 7 22.05 -48.62 -8.18
C ARG A 7 21.66 -47.35 -7.43
N GLU A 8 21.24 -47.58 -6.19
CA GLU A 8 20.89 -46.61 -5.17
C GLU A 8 22.09 -46.36 -4.26
N GLY A 9 22.26 -45.11 -3.84
CA GLY A 9 22.90 -44.73 -2.56
C GLY A 9 24.43 -44.66 -2.52
N HIS A 10 24.98 -43.47 -2.26
CA HIS A 10 25.43 -43.10 -0.91
C HIS A 10 26.32 -41.82 -0.87
N HIS A 11 26.11 -41.03 0.20
CA HIS A 11 27.02 -40.02 0.82
C HIS A 11 27.01 -38.61 0.19
N ARG A 12 26.95 -37.47 0.90
CA ARG A 12 26.93 -37.13 2.33
C ARG A 12 26.51 -35.64 2.44
N ARG A 13 25.69 -35.35 3.45
CA ARG A 13 25.52 -34.10 4.21
C ARG A 13 26.51 -32.97 3.89
N GLY A 14 25.97 -31.84 3.42
CA GLY A 14 26.62 -30.52 3.40
C GLY A 14 25.63 -29.45 3.84
N ARG A 15 25.45 -29.32 5.16
CA ARG A 15 24.72 -28.23 5.82
C ARG A 15 25.65 -27.02 5.91
N HIS A 16 25.44 -26.02 5.07
CA HIS A 16 25.90 -24.64 5.27
C HIS A 16 24.67 -23.73 5.09
N ARG A 17 24.06 -23.28 6.19
CA ARG A 17 24.37 -22.06 6.98
C ARG A 17 24.03 -20.78 6.23
N GLY A 18 22.91 -20.18 6.66
CA GLY A 18 22.65 -18.75 6.75
C GLY A 18 23.19 -17.86 5.64
N MET A 19 22.33 -17.51 4.69
CA MET A 19 22.31 -16.12 4.23
C MET A 19 21.20 -15.42 5.02
N GLU A 20 21.59 -15.03 6.22
CA GLU A 20 20.87 -14.14 7.11
C GLU A 20 20.94 -12.73 6.50
N GLY A 21 19.80 -12.05 6.39
CA GLY A 21 19.79 -10.59 6.35
C GLY A 21 19.86 -9.90 4.98
N SER A 22 18.93 -10.19 4.06
CA SER A 22 18.32 -9.09 3.32
C SER A 22 16.83 -9.10 3.63
N PRO A 23 16.27 -8.05 4.27
CA PRO A 23 14.84 -7.98 4.43
C PRO A 23 14.30 -7.94 3.01
N GLN A 24 13.57 -8.99 2.65
CA GLN A 24 12.70 -9.01 1.50
C GLN A 24 11.75 -7.82 1.68
N ARG A 25 12.18 -6.63 1.25
CA ARG A 25 11.33 -5.48 0.92
C ARG A 25 10.52 -5.92 -0.30
N GLY A 26 9.70 -6.95 -0.10
CA GLY A 26 9.00 -7.67 -1.13
C GLY A 26 7.83 -6.86 -1.64
N ALA A 27 7.10 -7.42 -2.60
CA ALA A 27 5.91 -6.82 -3.19
C ALA A 27 4.88 -6.29 -2.14
N LYS A 28 4.92 -6.79 -0.90
CA LYS A 28 4.11 -6.29 0.22
C LYS A 28 4.42 -4.83 0.61
N THR A 29 5.69 -4.41 0.66
CA THR A 29 6.06 -3.02 1.01
C THR A 29 5.73 -2.06 -0.14
N PHE A 30 5.88 -2.51 -1.39
CA PHE A 30 5.48 -1.70 -2.56
C PHE A 30 3.97 -1.48 -2.62
N ARG A 31 3.17 -2.54 -2.41
CA ARG A 31 1.70 -2.43 -2.36
C ARG A 31 1.24 -1.50 -1.25
N ARG A 32 1.85 -1.60 -0.06
CA ARG A 32 1.55 -0.70 1.07
C ARG A 32 1.90 0.75 0.76
N GLY A 33 3.11 1.02 0.24
CA GLY A 33 3.51 2.38 -0.16
C GLY A 33 2.57 2.98 -1.21
N LYS A 34 2.16 2.18 -2.21
CA LYS A 34 1.16 2.62 -3.20
C LYS A 34 -0.21 2.89 -2.59
N ALA A 35 -0.61 2.11 -1.59
CA ALA A 35 -1.87 2.33 -0.89
C ALA A 35 -1.84 3.63 -0.08
N LEU A 36 -0.74 3.92 0.61
CA LEU A 36 -0.55 5.19 1.34
C LEU A 36 -0.59 6.40 0.40
N THR A 37 0.15 6.38 -0.71
CA THR A 37 0.09 7.48 -1.70
C THR A 37 -1.33 7.68 -2.24
N PHE A 38 -2.07 6.60 -2.49
CA PHE A 38 -3.45 6.71 -2.97
C PHE A 38 -4.38 7.30 -1.90
N LEU A 39 -4.21 6.89 -0.64
CA LEU A 39 -4.97 7.41 0.49
C LEU A 39 -4.69 8.92 0.69
N GLU A 40 -3.43 9.34 0.60
CA GLU A 40 -3.05 10.75 0.62
C GLU A 40 -3.76 11.56 -0.46
N MET A 41 -3.81 11.05 -1.70
CA MET A 41 -4.56 11.70 -2.79
C MET A 41 -6.06 11.86 -2.47
N LEU A 42 -6.67 10.88 -1.79
CA LEU A 42 -8.07 10.98 -1.36
C LEU A 42 -8.25 12.06 -0.28
N HIS A 43 -7.31 12.17 0.66
CA HIS A 43 -7.34 13.23 1.67
C HIS A 43 -7.18 14.62 1.06
N VAL A 44 -6.32 14.79 0.06
CA VAL A 44 -6.20 16.07 -0.69
C VAL A 44 -7.53 16.41 -1.36
N LYS A 45 -8.14 15.48 -2.10
CA LYS A 45 -9.45 15.71 -2.75
C LYS A 45 -10.52 16.08 -1.74
N ARG A 46 -10.59 15.36 -0.62
CA ARG A 46 -11.50 15.64 0.49
C ARG A 46 -11.33 17.06 1.02
N ALA A 47 -10.08 17.49 1.25
CA ALA A 47 -9.78 18.84 1.71
C ALA A 47 -10.20 19.90 0.69
N THR A 48 -9.94 19.67 -0.60
CA THR A 48 -10.37 20.56 -1.67
C THR A 48 -11.89 20.73 -1.71
N ILE A 49 -12.67 19.65 -1.63
CA ILE A 49 -14.13 19.74 -1.66
C ILE A 49 -14.66 20.48 -0.41
N LYS A 50 -14.06 20.26 0.76
CA LYS A 50 -14.41 21.02 1.96
C LYS A 50 -14.18 22.52 1.78
N GLN A 51 -13.04 22.90 1.19
CA GLN A 51 -12.75 24.29 0.88
C GLN A 51 -13.76 24.87 -0.13
N GLN A 52 -14.17 24.09 -1.13
CA GLN A 52 -15.19 24.51 -2.09
C GLN A 52 -16.57 24.74 -1.42
N LEU A 53 -16.93 23.93 -0.43
CA LEU A 53 -18.20 24.10 0.31
C LEU A 53 -18.29 25.44 1.07
N GLU A 54 -17.15 26.02 1.42
CA GLU A 54 -17.05 27.31 2.10
C GLU A 54 -17.09 28.51 1.14
N GLN A 55 -16.94 28.28 -0.16
CA GLN A 55 -16.88 29.34 -1.17
C GLN A 55 -18.26 29.65 -1.76
N PRO A 56 -18.65 30.94 -1.84
CA PRO A 56 -19.98 31.34 -2.31
C PRO A 56 -20.22 31.01 -3.78
N GLU A 57 -19.16 30.91 -4.58
CA GLU A 57 -19.20 30.56 -6.00
C GLU A 57 -19.80 29.16 -6.26
N PHE A 58 -19.73 28.27 -5.27
CA PHE A 58 -20.25 26.90 -5.37
C PHE A 58 -21.63 26.70 -4.71
N GLN A 59 -22.29 27.76 -4.24
CA GLN A 59 -23.60 27.66 -3.58
C GLN A 59 -24.64 26.93 -4.43
N GLY A 60 -24.62 27.13 -5.75
CA GLY A 60 -25.53 26.48 -6.71
C GLY A 60 -25.32 24.98 -6.88
N ILE A 61 -24.17 24.44 -6.46
CA ILE A 61 -23.82 23.02 -6.58
C ILE A 61 -23.52 22.35 -5.23
N GLN A 62 -23.82 23.00 -4.10
CA GLN A 62 -23.49 22.48 -2.78
C GLN A 62 -23.97 21.06 -2.52
N GLN A 63 -25.18 20.69 -2.99
CA GLN A 63 -25.71 19.32 -2.81
C GLN A 63 -24.84 18.27 -3.52
N ILE A 64 -24.28 18.62 -4.68
CA ILE A 64 -23.37 17.75 -5.43
C ILE A 64 -22.06 17.59 -4.65
N LEU A 65 -21.48 18.70 -4.18
CA LEU A 65 -20.24 18.69 -3.39
C LEU A 65 -20.38 17.92 -2.06
N VAL A 66 -21.51 18.04 -1.38
CA VAL A 66 -21.81 17.24 -0.17
C VAL A 66 -21.91 15.76 -0.51
N GLY A 67 -22.55 15.41 -1.63
CA GLY A 67 -22.61 14.03 -2.11
C GLY A 67 -21.23 13.45 -2.44
N GLU A 68 -20.40 14.23 -3.14
CA GLU A 68 -19.03 13.85 -3.50
C GLU A 68 -18.15 13.69 -2.26
N LEU A 69 -18.23 14.63 -1.30
CA LEU A 69 -17.51 14.55 -0.03
C LEU A 69 -17.85 13.26 0.72
N LYS A 70 -19.14 12.91 0.82
CA LYS A 70 -19.58 11.65 1.44
C LYS A 70 -19.05 10.43 0.69
N ALA A 71 -19.03 10.45 -0.64
CA ALA A 71 -18.50 9.36 -1.43
C ALA A 71 -16.99 9.16 -1.16
N ILE A 72 -16.21 10.25 -1.11
CA ILE A 72 -14.79 10.17 -0.78
C ILE A 72 -14.57 9.66 0.65
N ASP A 73 -15.34 10.15 1.62
CA ASP A 73 -15.26 9.68 3.01
C ASP A 73 -15.52 8.17 3.12
N MET A 74 -16.54 7.64 2.42
CA MET A 74 -16.82 6.20 2.38
C MET A 74 -15.65 5.41 1.75
N VAL A 75 -15.11 5.88 0.62
CA VAL A 75 -13.99 5.21 -0.04
C VAL A 75 -12.75 5.20 0.85
N ILE A 76 -12.45 6.30 1.55
CA ILE A 76 -11.33 6.37 2.52
C ILE A 76 -11.50 5.30 3.61
N GLN A 77 -12.70 5.18 4.18
CA GLN A 77 -12.99 4.21 5.23
C GLN A 77 -12.85 2.77 4.73
N GLU A 78 -13.46 2.44 3.60
CA GLU A 78 -13.38 1.11 2.99
C GLU A 78 -11.94 0.75 2.59
N PHE A 79 -11.22 1.69 1.98
CA PHE A 79 -9.84 1.49 1.55
C PHE A 79 -8.92 1.23 2.74
N SER A 80 -9.05 2.00 3.82
CA SER A 80 -8.25 1.81 5.03
C SER A 80 -8.49 0.44 5.66
N GLN A 81 -9.74 -0.04 5.66
CA GLN A 81 -10.08 -1.39 6.13
C GLN A 81 -9.48 -2.49 5.24
N VAL A 82 -9.56 -2.34 3.91
CA VAL A 82 -9.02 -3.33 2.96
C VAL A 82 -7.51 -3.47 3.06
N PHE A 83 -6.81 -2.38 3.34
CA PHE A 83 -5.34 -2.34 3.40
C PHE A 83 -4.75 -2.35 4.82
N ASP A 84 -5.60 -2.40 5.85
CA ASP A 84 -5.20 -2.34 7.28
C ASP A 84 -4.25 -1.17 7.55
N ILE A 85 -4.64 0.02 7.09
CA ILE A 85 -3.90 1.28 7.25
C ILE A 85 -4.52 2.04 8.41
N GLN A 86 -3.70 2.42 9.40
CA GLN A 86 -4.13 3.32 10.46
C GLN A 86 -3.91 4.78 10.05
N GLU A 87 -4.82 5.68 10.41
CA GLU A 87 -4.70 7.12 10.08
C GLU A 87 -3.36 7.73 10.54
N ASN A 88 -2.80 7.25 11.65
CA ASN A 88 -1.52 7.72 12.20
C ASN A 88 -0.31 7.41 11.29
N GLU A 89 -0.42 6.41 10.41
CA GLU A 89 0.66 6.00 9.51
C GLU A 89 0.84 6.96 8.34
N ILE A 90 -0.14 7.83 8.08
CA ILE A 90 -0.09 8.85 7.03
C ILE A 90 0.85 10.00 7.42
N GLU A 91 1.07 10.22 8.74
CA GLU A 91 1.94 11.27 9.26
C GLU A 91 3.42 10.84 9.40
N GLU A 92 3.71 9.54 9.37
CA GLU A 92 5.04 8.98 9.72
C GLU A 92 5.95 8.60 8.53
N ASP A 93 5.56 8.85 7.27
CA ASP A 93 6.41 8.56 6.10
C ASP A 93 7.05 9.84 5.50
N PRO A 94 8.15 10.38 6.07
CA PRO A 94 9.01 11.32 5.37
C PRO A 94 9.96 10.54 4.45
N ILE A 95 9.42 9.80 3.47
CA ILE A 95 10.29 9.17 2.45
C ILE A 95 10.54 10.17 1.33
N HIS A 96 11.34 11.19 1.65
CA HIS A 96 12.12 11.94 0.67
C HIS A 96 13.45 12.43 1.28
N GLU A 97 14.21 11.53 1.91
CA GLU A 97 15.67 11.70 1.97
C GLU A 97 16.25 11.28 0.61
N THR A 98 16.30 12.23 -0.32
CA THR A 98 17.23 12.18 -1.44
C THR A 98 18.64 12.32 -0.86
N ASN A 99 19.37 11.22 -0.77
CA ASN A 99 20.81 11.27 -0.54
C ASN A 99 21.51 11.59 -1.86
N GLU A 100 22.37 12.61 -1.81
CA GLU A 100 23.33 13.07 -2.82
C GLU A 100 24.18 11.95 -3.44
#